data_AF-A0AAJ0LBG4-F1
#
_entry.id   AF-A0AAJ0LBG4-F1
#
_cell.length_a   1.000
_cell.length_b   1.000
_cell.length_c   1.000
_cell.angle_alpha   90.00
_cell.angle_beta   90.00
_cell.angle_gamma   90.00
#
_symmetry.space_group_name_H-M   'P 1'
#
loop_
_entity.id
_entity.type
_entity.pdbx_description
1 polymer ?
#
loop_
_entity_poly.entity_id
_entity_poly.type
_entity_poly.pdbx_seq_one_letter_code
_entity_poly.pdbx_strand_id
1 'polypeptide(L)'
;MASGVGDAVPVETRLVLAGASVLPPSPVGLRATITADGGATLRWTRRSRAGWRWIDGGDVPLGEGGEAYAVRIVTGAGVTRLVETATPVVTLSAAERVAGAVRVEVRQRGDFGVSLPAVLMV
;
A
#
# COMPACT_ATOMS: atom_id res chain seq x y z
N MET A 1 17.63 -22.98 12.66
CA MET A 1 19.05 -23.41 12.69
C MET A 1 19.21 -24.44 11.59
N ALA A 2 20.12 -24.24 10.65
CA ALA A 2 20.52 -25.26 9.70
C ALA A 2 21.94 -25.67 10.06
N SER A 3 22.17 -26.97 10.27
CA SER A 3 23.49 -27.54 10.53
C SER A 3 23.72 -28.65 9.50
N GLY A 4 24.76 -28.53 8.68
CA GLY A 4 25.19 -29.61 7.81
C GLY A 4 26.05 -30.61 8.59
N VAL A 5 26.03 -31.89 8.18
CA VAL A 5 27.02 -32.87 8.67
C VAL A 5 28.39 -32.44 8.15
N GLY A 6 29.19 -31.80 9.00
CA GLY A 6 30.55 -31.31 8.70
C GLY A 6 30.89 -29.92 9.24
N ASP A 7 29.93 -29.15 9.77
CA ASP A 7 30.20 -27.79 10.25
C ASP A 7 30.76 -27.79 11.69
N ALA A 8 31.90 -27.13 11.89
CA ALA A 8 32.56 -27.05 13.20
C ALA A 8 31.89 -26.07 14.17
N VAL A 9 31.09 -25.11 13.67
CA VAL A 9 30.38 -24.11 14.48
C VAL A 9 29.05 -23.75 13.80
N PRO A 10 27.91 -23.73 14.51
CA PRO A 10 26.64 -23.27 13.96
C PRO A 10 26.68 -21.77 13.61
N VAL A 11 26.17 -21.41 12.44
CA VAL A 11 25.97 -20.01 12.03
C VAL A 11 24.63 -19.51 12.59
N GLU A 12 24.69 -18.51 13.47
CA GLU A 12 23.51 -17.81 13.94
C GLU A 12 23.12 -16.69 12.98
N THR A 13 21.91 -16.78 12.42
CA THR A 13 21.27 -15.69 11.68
C THR A 13 20.13 -15.15 12.52
N ARG A 14 20.17 -13.85 12.81
CA ARG A 14 19.06 -13.13 13.44
C ARG A 14 18.08 -12.68 12.38
N LEU A 15 16.85 -13.18 12.44
CA LEU A 15 15.74 -12.69 11.63
C LEU A 15 14.77 -11.92 12.52
N VAL A 16 14.53 -10.65 12.22
CA VAL A 16 13.46 -9.87 12.83
C VAL A 16 12.18 -10.08 12.02
N LEU A 17 11.19 -10.74 12.62
CA LEU A 17 9.89 -10.93 12.00
C LEU A 17 9.07 -9.65 12.12
N ALA A 18 8.90 -8.91 11.02
CA ALA A 18 8.13 -7.66 10.99
C ALA A 18 6.60 -7.87 10.99
N GLY A 19 6.10 -9.11 11.17
CA GLY A 19 4.67 -9.43 11.11
C GLY A 19 4.04 -9.26 9.72
N ALA A 20 4.82 -8.99 8.67
CA ALA A 20 4.31 -8.73 7.32
C ALA A 20 3.45 -9.86 6.73
N SER A 21 3.55 -11.09 7.26
CA SER A 21 2.74 -12.24 6.86
C SER A 21 1.27 -12.14 7.30
N VAL A 22 0.98 -11.44 8.40
CA VAL A 22 -0.38 -11.25 8.93
C VAL A 22 -0.99 -9.91 8.53
N LEU A 23 -0.23 -9.07 7.83
CA LEU A 23 -0.71 -7.79 7.30
C LEU A 23 -1.13 -7.94 5.83
N PRO A 24 -2.08 -7.11 5.37
CA PRO A 24 -2.44 -7.09 3.96
C PRO A 24 -1.22 -6.71 3.11
N PRO A 25 -1.10 -7.24 1.89
CA PRO A 25 -0.08 -6.83 0.93
C PRO A 25 -0.28 -5.35 0.54
N SER A 26 0.81 -4.66 0.21
CA SER A 26 0.74 -3.28 -0.29
C SER A 26 -0.07 -3.18 -1.58
N PRO A 27 -0.84 -2.10 -1.77
CA PRO A 27 -1.44 -1.78 -3.06
C PRO A 27 -0.39 -1.67 -4.17
N VAL A 28 -0.82 -1.85 -5.42
CA VAL A 28 0.07 -1.77 -6.59
C VAL A 28 -0.56 -0.93 -7.69
N GLY A 29 0.23 -0.59 -8.72
CA GLY A 29 -0.27 0.11 -9.89
C GLY A 29 -0.74 1.54 -9.61
N LEU A 30 -0.14 2.22 -8.63
CA LEU A 30 -0.47 3.61 -8.32
C LEU A 30 -0.23 4.46 -9.56
N ARG A 31 -1.27 5.17 -9.99
CA ARG A 31 -1.23 6.05 -11.16
C ARG A 31 -2.00 7.32 -10.89
N ALA A 32 -1.41 8.46 -11.23
CA ALA A 32 -2.07 9.75 -11.23
C ALA A 32 -2.51 10.14 -12.65
N THR A 33 -3.70 10.73 -12.75
CA THR A 33 -4.19 11.39 -13.98
C THR A 33 -4.53 12.83 -13.63
N ILE A 34 -3.93 13.78 -14.34
CA ILE A 34 -4.17 15.21 -14.13
C ILE A 34 -5.57 15.56 -14.63
N THR A 35 -6.31 16.31 -13.82
CA THR A 35 -7.66 16.75 -14.13
C THR A 35 -7.63 18.16 -14.74
N ALA A 36 -8.69 18.54 -15.46
CA ALA A 36 -8.76 19.81 -16.19
C ALA A 36 -8.69 21.05 -15.28
N ASP A 37 -9.07 20.90 -14.01
CA ASP A 37 -8.97 21.93 -12.97
C ASP A 37 -7.54 22.10 -12.40
N GLY A 38 -6.55 21.32 -12.89
CA GLY A 38 -5.17 21.33 -12.41
C GLY A 38 -4.90 20.39 -11.23
N GLY A 39 -5.93 19.72 -10.70
CA GLY A 39 -5.80 18.67 -9.70
C GLY A 39 -5.24 17.36 -10.26
N ALA A 40 -5.40 16.28 -9.51
CA ALA A 40 -5.13 14.93 -10.01
C ALA A 40 -6.05 13.89 -9.35
N THR A 41 -6.40 12.85 -10.11
CA THR A 41 -7.02 11.64 -9.55
C THR A 41 -5.99 10.52 -9.52
N LEU A 42 -5.75 9.97 -8.32
CA LEU A 42 -4.91 8.81 -8.13
C LEU A 42 -5.76 7.56 -7.98
N ARG A 43 -5.36 6.48 -8.65
CA ARG A 43 -5.96 5.15 -8.54
C ARG A 43 -4.89 4.09 -8.30
N TRP A 44 -5.29 2.98 -7.71
CA TRP A 44 -4.45 1.82 -7.49
C TRP A 44 -5.26 0.52 -7.59
N THR A 45 -4.57 -0.61 -7.50
CA THR A 45 -5.16 -1.94 -7.48
C THR A 45 -4.99 -2.56 -6.08
N ARG A 46 -6.10 -3.05 -5.52
CA ARG A 46 -6.12 -3.84 -4.27
C ARG A 46 -5.31 -5.12 -4.43
N ARG A 47 -4.70 -5.59 -3.35
CA ARG A 47 -4.11 -6.94 -3.30
C ARG A 47 -4.73 -7.75 -2.17
N SER A 48 -4.80 -9.07 -2.36
CA SER A 48 -5.29 -10.01 -1.36
C SER A 48 -4.36 -11.23 -1.28
N ARG A 49 -4.27 -11.83 -0.09
CA ARG A 49 -3.60 -13.13 0.13
C ARG A 49 -4.56 -14.30 -0.01
N ALA A 50 -5.87 -14.05 -0.06
CA ALA A 50 -6.90 -15.05 -0.26
C ALA A 50 -7.21 -15.22 -1.76
N GLY A 51 -8.03 -16.22 -2.12
CA GLY A 51 -8.58 -16.31 -3.48
C GLY A 51 -7.66 -16.91 -4.55
N TRP A 52 -6.75 -17.81 -4.17
CA TRP A 52 -5.82 -18.49 -5.09
C TRP A 52 -6.54 -19.41 -6.10
N ARG A 53 -7.82 -19.72 -5.85
CA ARG A 53 -8.70 -20.36 -6.82
C ARG A 53 -9.54 -19.27 -7.47
N TRP A 54 -9.35 -19.11 -8.78
CA TRP A 54 -10.27 -18.37 -9.63
C TRP A 54 -11.58 -19.16 -9.72
N ILE A 55 -12.45 -18.89 -8.77
CA ILE A 55 -13.84 -19.32 -8.76
C ILE A 55 -14.58 -18.12 -9.36
N ASP A 56 -14.87 -18.24 -10.65
CA ASP A 56 -16.01 -17.56 -11.31
C ASP A 56 -15.79 -16.15 -11.88
N GLY A 57 -14.55 -15.77 -12.25
CA GLY A 57 -14.28 -14.51 -12.96
C GLY A 57 -14.58 -13.23 -12.17
N GLY A 58 -14.92 -13.37 -10.88
CA GLY A 58 -15.11 -12.27 -9.94
C GLY A 58 -13.80 -11.75 -9.37
N ASP A 59 -13.91 -10.61 -8.67
CA ASP A 59 -12.77 -9.97 -8.02
C ASP A 59 -12.23 -10.83 -6.86
N VAL A 60 -10.92 -10.71 -6.56
CA VAL A 60 -10.28 -11.57 -5.55
C VAL A 60 -10.92 -11.34 -4.18
N PRO A 61 -11.35 -12.40 -3.46
CA PRO A 61 -11.88 -12.31 -2.11
C PRO A 61 -11.01 -11.45 -1.20
N LEU A 62 -11.65 -10.63 -0.36
CA LEU A 62 -10.95 -9.59 0.38
C LEU A 62 -9.90 -10.13 1.37
N GLY A 63 -10.21 -11.24 2.03
CA GLY A 63 -9.35 -11.84 3.05
C GLY A 63 -9.32 -11.07 4.39
N GLU A 64 -9.95 -9.89 4.45
CA GLU A 64 -10.07 -8.97 5.59
C GLU A 64 -11.56 -8.59 5.77
N GLY A 65 -11.96 -8.08 6.93
CA GLY A 65 -13.35 -7.72 7.24
C GLY A 65 -13.97 -6.60 6.38
N GLY A 66 -13.17 -5.81 5.65
CA GLY A 66 -13.64 -4.76 4.75
C GLY A 66 -12.53 -4.07 3.94
N GLU A 67 -12.88 -3.48 2.80
CA GLU A 67 -11.92 -2.74 1.96
C GLU A 67 -11.72 -1.33 2.51
N ALA A 68 -10.48 -1.01 2.91
CA ALA A 68 -10.13 0.31 3.40
C ALA A 68 -8.66 0.64 3.12
N TYR A 69 -8.38 1.93 2.91
CA TYR A 69 -7.05 2.44 2.67
C TYR A 69 -6.77 3.66 3.52
N ALA A 70 -5.56 3.71 4.10
CA ALA A 70 -5.00 4.89 4.73
C ALA A 70 -4.05 5.57 3.73
N VAL A 71 -4.36 6.82 3.38
CA VAL A 71 -3.59 7.61 2.41
C VAL A 71 -2.96 8.80 3.11
N ARG A 72 -1.65 8.96 2.94
CA ARG A 72 -0.90 10.12 3.41
C ARG A 72 -0.38 10.91 2.22
N ILE A 73 -0.81 12.15 2.12
CA ILE A 73 -0.44 13.09 1.06
C ILE A 73 0.47 14.14 1.68
N VAL A 74 1.64 14.36 1.10
CA VAL A 74 2.57 15.42 1.51
C VAL A 74 2.84 16.31 0.31
N THR A 75 2.45 17.58 0.40
CA THR A 75 2.66 18.55 -0.68
C THR A 75 4.14 18.99 -0.75
N GLY A 76 4.54 19.62 -1.85
CA GLY A 76 5.87 20.21 -1.98
C GLY A 76 6.16 21.29 -0.92
N ALA A 77 5.13 21.90 -0.35
CA ALA A 77 5.23 22.83 0.78
C ALA A 77 5.35 22.14 2.15
N GLY A 78 5.37 20.81 2.20
CA GLY A 78 5.44 20.02 3.44
C GLY A 78 4.11 19.85 4.17
N VAL A 79 3.00 20.33 3.61
CA VAL A 79 1.66 20.17 4.21
C VAL A 79 1.23 18.71 4.10
N THR A 80 0.81 18.12 5.22
CA THR A 80 0.35 16.73 5.28
C THR A 80 -1.17 16.64 5.37
N ARG A 81 -1.79 15.86 4.48
CA ARG A 81 -3.20 15.47 4.54
C ARG A 81 -3.32 13.96 4.71
N LEU A 82 -4.13 13.54 5.67
CA LEU A 82 -4.47 12.13 5.90
C LEU A 82 -5.89 11.88 5.43
N VAL A 83 -6.09 10.80 4.68
CA VAL A 83 -7.39 10.41 4.12
C VAL A 83 -7.61 8.93 4.36
N GLU A 84 -8.82 8.56 4.78
CA GLU A 84 -9.30 7.18 4.74
C GLU A 84 -10.33 7.02 3.62
N THR A 85 -10.24 5.94 2.87
CA THR A 85 -11.16 5.65 1.76
C THR A 85 -11.48 4.16 1.69
N ALA A 86 -12.72 3.83 1.39
CA ALA A 86 -13.19 2.46 1.15
C ALA A 86 -13.05 2.02 -0.32
N THR A 87 -12.52 2.90 -1.18
CA THR A 87 -12.34 2.63 -2.61
C THR A 87 -10.91 2.98 -3.04
N PRO A 88 -10.37 2.34 -4.10
CA PRO A 88 -8.97 2.49 -4.46
C PRO A 88 -8.69 3.77 -5.27
N VAL A 89 -9.16 4.92 -4.75
CA VAL A 89 -9.05 6.24 -5.37
C VAL A 89 -8.86 7.32 -4.31
N VAL A 90 -8.04 8.33 -4.64
CA VAL A 90 -7.96 9.61 -3.92
C VAL A 90 -7.79 10.75 -4.92
N THR A 91 -8.32 11.93 -4.59
CA THR A 91 -8.14 13.15 -5.39
C THR A 91 -7.15 14.10 -4.72
N LEU A 92 -6.36 14.79 -5.53
CA LEU A 92 -5.55 15.94 -5.17
C LEU A 92 -6.18 17.18 -5.78
N SER A 93 -6.33 18.22 -4.98
CA SER A 93 -6.71 19.55 -5.46
C SER A 93 -5.58 20.21 -6.23
N ALA A 94 -5.90 21.21 -7.06
CA ALA A 94 -4.90 22.04 -7.72
C ALA A 94 -3.99 22.76 -6.70
N ALA A 95 -4.55 23.19 -5.56
CA ALA A 95 -3.80 23.85 -4.49
C ALA A 95 -2.76 22.93 -3.84
N GLU A 96 -3.05 21.64 -3.67
CA GLU A 96 -2.06 20.68 -3.15
C GLU A 96 -0.88 20.49 -4.12
N ARG A 97 -1.11 20.65 -5.42
CA ARG A 97 -0.09 20.45 -6.47
C ARG A 97 0.69 21.70 -6.86
N VAL A 98 0.17 22.90 -6.59
CA VAL A 98 0.80 24.16 -7.03
C VAL A 98 2.19 24.37 -6.42
N ALA A 99 2.44 23.83 -5.22
CA ALA A 99 3.70 23.98 -4.51
C ALA A 99 4.81 23.00 -4.96
N GLY A 100 4.59 22.24 -6.04
CA GLY A 100 5.54 21.28 -6.59
C GLY A 100 5.14 19.83 -6.35
N ALA A 101 6.13 18.93 -6.41
CA ALA A 101 5.90 17.49 -6.37
C ALA A 101 5.18 17.06 -5.08
N VAL A 102 4.12 16.25 -5.23
CA VAL A 102 3.32 15.73 -4.12
C VAL A 102 3.66 14.27 -3.90
N ARG A 103 4.07 13.91 -2.68
CA ARG A 103 4.29 12.52 -2.27
C ARG A 103 2.99 11.93 -1.74
N VAL A 104 2.50 10.87 -2.38
CA VAL A 104 1.34 10.12 -1.90
C VAL A 104 1.77 8.73 -1.46
N GLU A 105 1.41 8.35 -0.24
CA GLU A 105 1.60 7.01 0.30
C GLU A 105 0.25 6.37 0.58
N VAL A 106 0.03 5.20 0.01
CA VAL A 106 -1.20 4.42 0.16
C VAL A 106 -0.88 3.14 0.94
N ARG A 107 -1.65 2.85 1.97
CA ARG A 107 -1.58 1.60 2.73
C ARG A 107 -2.96 0.95 2.74
N GLN A 108 -3.02 -0.35 2.46
CA GLN A 108 -4.24 -1.12 2.63
C GLN A 108 -4.42 -1.43 4.13
N ARG A 109 -5.63 -1.27 4.64
CA ARG A 109 -5.99 -1.66 6.00
C ARG A 109 -6.57 -3.08 5.97
N GLY A 110 -6.19 -3.87 6.97
CA GLY A 110 -6.71 -5.19 7.26
C GLY A 110 -7.01 -5.33 8.75
N ASP A 111 -7.51 -6.47 9.16
CA ASP A 111 -8.01 -6.75 10.50
C ASP A 111 -6.88 -6.69 11.55
N PHE A 112 -5.66 -7.06 11.14
CA PHE A 112 -4.48 -7.10 12.02
C PHE A 112 -3.54 -5.91 11.86
N GLY A 113 -3.86 -4.94 11.00
CA GLY A 113 -3.06 -3.73 10.82
C GLY A 113 -3.03 -3.22 9.37
N VAL A 114 -2.00 -2.43 9.04
CA VAL A 114 -1.86 -1.79 7.72
C VAL A 114 -0.66 -2.35 6.94
N SER A 115 -0.78 -2.39 5.62
CA SER A 115 0.30 -2.81 4.74
C SER A 115 1.52 -1.86 4.83
N LEU A 116 2.64 -2.30 4.26
CA LEU A 116 3.71 -1.38 3.88
C LEU A 116 3.18 -0.32 2.87
N PRO A 117 3.79 0.88 2.82
CA PRO A 117 3.36 1.92 1.88
C PRO A 117 3.65 1.54 0.42
N ALA A 118 2.66 1.78 -0.44
CA ALA A 118 2.87 2.02 -1.84
C ALA A 118 3.00 3.53 -2.08
N VAL A 119 4.00 3.98 -2.84
CA VAL A 119 4.34 5.41 -2.94
C VAL A 119 4.31 5.87 -4.39
N LEU A 120 3.75 7.06 -4.63
CA LEU A 120 3.80 7.76 -5.91
C LEU A 120 4.20 9.23 -5.69
N MET A 121 5.03 9.77 -6.58
CA MET A 121 5.28 11.20 -6.71
C MET A 121 4.44 11.74 -7.87
N VAL A 122 3.69 12.82 -7.64
CA VAL A 122 2.74 13.43 -8.60
C VAL A 122 3.09 14.88 -8.86
#